data_AF-A0A7Y3MXW5-F1
#
_entry.id   AF-A0A7Y3MXW5-F1
#
_cell.length_a   1.000
_cell.length_b   1.000
_cell.length_c   1.000
_cell.angle_alpha   90.00
_cell.angle_beta   90.00
_cell.angle_gamma   90.00
#
_symmetry.space_group_name_H-M   'P 1'
#
loop_
_entity.id
_entity.type
_entity.pdbx_description
1 polymer ?
#
loop_
_entity_poly.entity_id
_entity_poly.type
_entity_poly.pdbx_seq_one_letter_code
_entity_poly.pdbx_strand_id
1 'polypeptide(L)' 'MSASLRLTPVLALLFAVIGVAPAAAQSPDELEASLASMSWRNIGPVNMGGRVTAVAGIPGDRDVFWVGAADGGVWKTSN' A
#
# COMPACT_ATOMS: atom_id res chain seq x y z
N MET A 1 53.53 3.76 -22.78
CA MET A 1 52.58 3.56 -21.64
C MET A 1 51.19 3.98 -22.09
N SER A 2 50.39 3.06 -22.64
CA SER A 2 49.04 3.37 -23.15
C SER A 2 48.21 2.09 -23.20
N ALA A 3 47.78 1.62 -22.03
CA ALA A 3 46.79 0.55 -21.90
C ALA A 3 45.58 0.97 -21.03
N SER A 4 45.47 2.27 -20.70
CA SER A 4 44.42 2.81 -19.83
C SER A 4 43.13 3.23 -20.55
N LEU A 5 43.12 3.30 -21.89
CA LEU A 5 42.00 3.85 -22.66
C LEU A 5 40.91 2.81 -23.03
N ARG A 6 41.17 1.51 -22.85
CA ARG A 6 40.24 0.43 -23.26
C ARG A 6 39.34 -0.08 -22.11
N LEU A 7 39.68 0.23 -20.87
CA LEU A 7 38.97 -0.28 -19.68
C LEU A 7 37.77 0.61 -19.29
N THR A 8 37.87 1.92 -19.52
CA THR A 8 36.84 2.92 -19.20
C THR A 8 35.49 2.69 -19.86
N PRO A 9 35.39 2.39 -21.18
CA PRO A 9 34.08 2.15 -21.79
C PRO A 9 33.46 0.83 -21.30
N VAL A 10 34.28 -0.18 -20.97
CA VAL A 10 33.81 -1.46 -20.43
C VAL A 10 33.24 -1.27 -19.03
N LEU A 11 33.92 -0.51 -18.17
CA LEU A 11 33.43 -0.15 -16.83
C LEU A 11 32.15 0.71 -16.88
N ALA A 12 32.06 1.66 -17.80
CA ALA A 12 30.86 2.47 -18.00
C ALA A 12 29.67 1.62 -18.49
N LEU A 13 29.93 0.66 -19.40
CA LEU A 13 28.92 -0.27 -19.87
C LEU A 13 28.46 -1.22 -18.75
N LEU A 14 29.40 -1.76 -17.95
CA LEU A 14 29.09 -2.58 -16.78
C LEU A 14 28.27 -1.80 -15.74
N PHE A 15 28.63 -0.55 -15.47
CA PHE A 15 27.87 0.31 -14.56
C PHE A 15 26.47 0.61 -15.08
N ALA A 16 26.31 0.85 -16.39
CA ALA A 16 25.01 1.04 -17.02
C ALA A 16 24.14 -0.24 -16.97
N VAL A 17 24.73 -1.41 -17.23
CA VAL A 17 24.03 -2.70 -17.14
C VAL A 17 23.59 -3.01 -15.70
N ILE A 18 24.47 -2.77 -14.72
CA ILE A 18 24.16 -3.00 -13.31
C ILE A 18 23.14 -1.98 -12.78
N GLY A 19 23.18 -0.73 -13.26
CA GLY A 19 22.27 0.34 -12.84
C GLY A 19 20.85 0.22 -13.40
N VAL A 20 20.66 -0.45 -14.56
CA VAL A 20 19.34 -0.60 -15.21
C VAL A 20 18.56 -1.83 -14.70
N ALA A 21 19.26 -2.89 -14.28
CA ALA A 21 18.64 -4.13 -13.78
C ALA A 21 17.66 -3.96 -12.60
N PRO A 22 17.91 -3.15 -11.55
CA PRO A 22 17.00 -3.07 -10.40
C PRO A 22 15.65 -2.40 -10.73
N ALA A 23 15.56 -1.58 -11.78
CA ALA A 23 14.30 -0.95 -12.19
C ALA A 23 13.35 -1.92 -12.91
N ALA A 24 13.90 -2.94 -13.59
CA ALA A 24 13.12 -3.96 -14.29
C ALA A 24 12.62 -5.11 -13.39
N ALA A 25 13.12 -5.19 -12.15
CA ALA A 25 12.75 -6.24 -11.18
C ALA A 25 11.48 -5.89 -10.35
N GLN A 26 10.91 -4.71 -10.54
CA GLN A 26 9.71 -4.26 -9.83
C GLN A 26 8.52 -4.28 -10.80
N SER A 27 7.89 -5.45 -10.97
CA SER A 27 6.64 -5.52 -11.73
C SER A 27 5.44 -5.34 -10.80
N PRO A 28 4.47 -4.47 -11.13
CA PRO A 28 3.22 -4.35 -10.36
C PRO A 28 2.47 -5.68 -10.29
N ASP A 29 2.49 -6.45 -11.36
CA ASP A 29 1.78 -7.74 -11.47
C ASP A 29 2.32 -8.78 -10.47
N GLU A 30 3.63 -8.86 -10.26
CA GLU A 30 4.21 -9.76 -9.25
C GLU A 30 3.89 -9.32 -7.81
N LEU A 31 3.81 -8.02 -7.56
CA LEU A 31 3.39 -7.48 -6.26
C LEU A 31 1.92 -7.82 -5.98
N GLU A 32 1.05 -7.60 -6.95
CA GLU A 32 -0.36 -7.95 -6.86
C GLU A 32 -0.54 -9.46 -6.65
N ALA A 33 0.17 -10.30 -7.41
CA ALA A 33 0.15 -11.74 -7.25
C ALA A 33 0.63 -12.18 -5.85
N SER A 34 1.65 -11.52 -5.30
CA SER A 34 2.16 -11.79 -3.96
C SER A 34 1.16 -11.39 -2.86
N LEU A 35 0.36 -10.35 -3.07
CA LEU A 35 -0.64 -9.86 -2.13
C LEU A 35 -2.02 -10.51 -2.31
N ALA A 36 -2.26 -11.22 -3.42
CA ALA A 36 -3.58 -11.77 -3.77
C ALA A 36 -4.16 -12.75 -2.73
N SER A 37 -3.29 -13.43 -1.97
CA SER A 37 -3.72 -14.34 -0.89
C SER A 37 -3.94 -13.64 0.46
N MET A 38 -3.58 -12.37 0.58
CA MET A 38 -3.74 -11.59 1.79
C MET A 38 -5.07 -10.85 1.78
N SER A 39 -5.83 -10.99 2.87
CA SER A 39 -7.03 -10.20 3.09
C SER A 39 -6.74 -8.98 3.96
N TRP A 40 -7.31 -7.84 3.57
CA TRP A 40 -7.38 -6.69 4.44
C TRP A 40 -8.16 -7.05 5.69
N ARG A 41 -7.57 -6.82 6.86
CA ARG A 41 -8.21 -7.01 8.15
C ARG A 41 -7.86 -5.85 9.07
N ASN A 42 -8.76 -5.55 10.00
CA ASN A 42 -8.45 -4.61 11.05
C ASN A 42 -7.37 -5.20 11.97
N ILE A 43 -6.37 -4.39 12.34
CA ILE A 43 -5.26 -4.81 13.21
C ILE A 43 -5.46 -4.29 14.66
N GLY A 44 -6.54 -3.57 14.94
CA GLY A 44 -6.77 -2.89 16.23
C GLY A 44 -6.08 -1.52 16.31
N PRO A 45 -6.35 -0.71 17.36
CA PRO A 45 -6.52 -1.11 18.76
C PRO A 45 -7.91 -1.67 19.11
N VAL A 46 -7.93 -2.68 19.98
CA VAL A 46 -9.16 -3.29 20.54
C VAL A 46 -9.89 -2.39 21.53
N ASN A 47 -9.23 -1.33 21.96
CA ASN A 47 -9.68 -0.32 22.90
C ASN A 47 -9.71 1.03 22.18
N MET A 48 -10.84 1.31 21.52
CA MET A 48 -11.27 2.59 20.93
C MET A 48 -10.16 3.62 20.67
N GLY A 49 -9.67 3.69 19.44
CA GLY A 49 -8.88 4.82 18.93
C GLY A 49 -9.74 5.74 18.05
N GLY A 50 -9.53 7.05 18.16
CA GLY A 50 -10.19 8.06 17.32
C GLY A 50 -11.43 8.71 17.95
N ARG A 51 -12.07 9.62 17.20
CA ARG A 51 -13.26 10.38 17.64
C ARG A 51 -14.42 10.16 16.66
N VAL A 52 -15.61 9.93 17.18
CA VAL A 52 -16.86 9.94 16.39
C VAL A 52 -17.40 11.36 16.32
N THR A 53 -17.73 11.84 15.12
CA THR A 53 -18.26 13.19 14.88
C THR A 53 -19.76 13.17 14.59
N ALA A 54 -20.29 12.06 14.08
CA ALA A 54 -21.70 11.91 13.74
C ALA A 54 -22.18 10.47 13.92
N VAL A 55 -23.44 10.33 14.35
CA VAL A 55 -24.20 9.08 14.38
C VAL A 55 -25.60 9.35 13.83
N ALA A 56 -26.07 8.50 12.92
CA ALA A 56 -27.41 8.59 12.34
C ALA A 56 -28.10 7.23 12.36
N GLY A 57 -29.27 7.15 12.99
CA GLY A 57 -30.17 6.00 12.88
C GLY A 57 -31.12 6.15 11.70
N ILE A 58 -31.65 5.03 11.20
CA ILE A 58 -32.63 5.02 10.09
C ILE A 58 -34.06 4.92 10.67
N PRO A 59 -34.95 5.90 10.39
CA PRO A 59 -36.35 5.79 10.83
C PRO A 59 -37.02 4.52 10.31
N GLY A 60 -37.60 3.73 11.21
CA GLY A 60 -38.27 2.47 10.88
C GLY A 60 -37.37 1.23 10.89
N ASP A 61 -36.05 1.39 11.00
CA ASP A 61 -35.09 0.29 11.12
C ASP A 61 -34.25 0.48 12.40
N ARG A 62 -34.49 -0.37 13.39
CA ARG A 62 -33.86 -0.27 14.71
C ARG A 62 -32.45 -0.86 14.76
N ASP A 63 -32.04 -1.59 13.71
CA ASP A 63 -30.78 -2.33 13.68
C ASP A 63 -29.69 -1.60 12.86
N VAL A 64 -30.08 -0.57 12.10
CA VAL A 64 -29.16 0.17 11.22
C VAL A 64 -28.81 1.54 11.78
N PHE A 65 -27.52 1.71 12.05
CA PHE A 65 -26.89 2.97 12.38
C PHE A 65 -25.70 3.22 11.45
N TRP A 66 -25.52 4.48 11.07
CA TRP A 66 -24.36 4.99 10.38
C TRP A 66 -23.50 5.81 11.34
N VAL A 67 -22.18 5.64 11.27
CA VAL A 67 -21.20 6.29 12.14
C VAL A 67 -20.14 6.97 11.29
N GLY A 68 -19.87 8.26 11.55
CA GLY A 68 -18.80 9.03 10.93
C GLY A 68 -17.66 9.31 11.90
N ALA A 69 -16.41 9.03 11.49
CA ALA A 69 -15.23 9.33 12.29
C ALA A 69 -14.62 10.68 11.92
N ALA A 70 -13.97 11.31 12.90
CA ALA A 70 -13.24 12.57 12.73
C ALA A 70 -12.09 12.47 11.74
N ASP A 71 -11.41 11.32 11.73
CA ASP A 71 -10.21 11.08 10.93
C ASP A 71 -10.54 10.56 9.52
N GLY A 72 -11.84 10.58 9.15
CA GLY A 72 -12.36 10.07 7.89
C GLY A 72 -12.95 8.67 8.02
N GLY A 73 -13.79 8.30 7.05
CA GLY A 73 -14.50 7.02 6.99
C GLY A 73 -15.94 7.09 7.49
N VAL A 74 -16.76 6.16 6.99
CA VAL A 74 -18.17 5.98 7.35
C VAL A 74 -18.44 4.49 7.51
N TRP A 75 -19.07 4.10 8.62
CA TRP A 75 -19.38 2.71 8.95
C TRP A 75 -20.87 2.51 9.13
N LYS A 76 -21.35 1.31 8.80
CA LYS A 76 -22.73 0.85 9.01
C LYS A 76 -22.70 -0.31 10.00
N THR A 77 -23.66 -0.36 10.92
CA THR A 77 -23.86 -1.53 11.78
C THR A 77 -24.32 -2.75 10.98
N SER A 78 -23.98 -3.93 11.50
CA SER A 78 -24.51 -5.22 11.08
C SER A 78 -24.81 -6.00 12.37
N ASN A 79 -26.06 -6.42 12.54
CA ASN A 79 -26.54 -7.22 13.68
C ASN A 79 -26.68 -8.68 13.25
#